data_AF-A0A168JHI2-F1
#
_entry.id   AF-A0A168JHI2-F1
#
_cell.length_a   1.000
_cell.length_b   1.000
_cell.length_c   1.000
_cell.angle_alpha   90.00
_cell.angle_beta   90.00
_cell.angle_gamma   90.00
#
_symmetry.space_group_name_H-M   'P 1'
#
loop_
_entity.id
_entity.type
_entity.pdbx_description
1 polymer ?
#
loop_
_entity_poly.entity_id
_entity_poly.type
_entity_poly.pdbx_seq_one_letter_code
_entity_poly.pdbx_strand_id
1 'polypeptide(L)'
;MQNNALSYGFWYEFYPKDSWLLDEPHVSPGDSVFVQVKAHNTTSGYAYMKNLSTGKDITINLEAPAGFSLCGSTAEWIQENATGGNSGDAGLAPFNTFSFDYCHALDVSGNNYNLQGSEKWFMQPNGNTICYPSNVLGGSVRINYNGPRA
;
A
#
# COMPACT_ATOMS: atom_id res chain seq x y z
N MET A 1 -7.02 -6.49 -13.99
CA MET A 1 -6.74 -6.99 -15.35
C MET A 1 -7.35 -6.05 -16.36
N GLN A 2 -6.58 -5.57 -17.33
CA GLN A 2 -7.10 -4.82 -18.46
C GLN A 2 -6.78 -5.64 -19.72
N ASN A 3 -7.77 -5.98 -20.53
CA ASN A 3 -7.61 -6.79 -21.75
C ASN A 3 -6.91 -8.16 -21.55
N ASN A 4 -7.20 -8.85 -20.43
CA ASN A 4 -6.55 -10.12 -20.07
C ASN A 4 -5.03 -10.02 -19.81
N ALA A 5 -4.53 -8.81 -19.57
CA ALA A 5 -3.16 -8.54 -19.15
C ALA A 5 -3.14 -7.95 -17.73
N LEU A 6 -2.09 -8.31 -16.97
CA LEU A 6 -1.78 -7.68 -15.69
C LEU A 6 -1.14 -6.32 -15.95
N SER A 7 -1.66 -5.29 -15.29
CA SER A 7 -1.10 -3.94 -15.30
C SER A 7 -0.52 -3.63 -13.93
N TYR A 8 0.64 -2.98 -13.92
CA TYR A 8 1.39 -2.64 -12.73
C TYR A 8 1.76 -1.16 -12.79
N GLY A 9 1.73 -0.49 -11.66
CA GLY A 9 2.10 0.91 -11.58
C GLY A 9 1.96 1.42 -10.16
N PHE A 10 2.61 2.54 -9.91
CA PHE A 10 2.38 3.31 -8.71
C PHE A 10 1.05 4.05 -8.83
N TRP A 11 0.39 4.25 -7.71
CA TRP A 11 -0.79 5.10 -7.61
C TRP A 11 -0.72 5.90 -6.32
N TYR A 12 -1.49 6.99 -6.27
CA TYR A 12 -1.60 7.82 -5.08
C TYR A 12 -3.06 8.21 -4.84
N GLU A 13 -3.38 8.50 -3.58
CA GLU A 13 -4.70 8.92 -3.16
C GLU A 13 -4.62 9.78 -1.89
N PHE A 14 -5.48 10.80 -1.80
CA PHE A 14 -5.85 11.43 -0.54
C PHE A 14 -7.37 11.31 -0.41
N TYR A 15 -7.81 10.19 0.15
CA TYR A 15 -9.23 9.89 0.32
C TYR A 15 -9.97 11.05 1.04
N PRO A 16 -11.20 11.43 0.62
CA PRO A 16 -12.06 10.79 -0.37
C PRO A 16 -11.91 11.26 -1.84
N LYS A 17 -10.77 11.84 -2.24
CA LYS A 17 -10.51 12.03 -3.68
C LYS A 17 -10.29 10.67 -4.34
N ASP A 18 -10.60 10.56 -5.63
CA ASP A 18 -10.27 9.37 -6.43
C ASP A 18 -8.76 9.07 -6.40
N SER A 19 -8.41 7.79 -6.51
CA SER A 19 -7.03 7.34 -6.69
C SER A 19 -6.56 7.52 -8.13
N TRP A 20 -5.29 7.89 -8.32
CA TRP A 20 -4.69 8.03 -9.65
C TRP A 20 -3.51 7.09 -9.86
N LEU A 21 -3.64 6.24 -10.90
CA LEU A 21 -2.56 5.40 -11.43
C LEU A 21 -1.60 6.27 -12.26
N LEU A 22 -0.31 6.12 -11.99
CA LEU A 22 0.76 6.83 -12.68
C LEU A 22 1.26 6.01 -13.87
N ASP A 23 1.50 6.68 -15.00
CA ASP A 23 2.14 6.05 -16.16
C ASP A 23 3.64 5.81 -15.94
N GLU A 24 4.28 6.69 -15.16
CA GLU A 24 5.71 6.63 -14.81
C GLU A 24 5.91 7.04 -13.33
N PRO A 25 6.90 6.46 -12.61
CA PRO A 25 7.85 5.47 -13.09
C PRO A 25 7.22 4.08 -13.28
N HIS A 26 7.57 3.41 -14.37
CA HIS A 26 7.11 2.05 -14.64
C HIS A 26 7.51 1.07 -13.52
N VAL A 27 6.62 0.12 -13.23
CA VAL A 27 6.84 -1.00 -12.30
C VAL A 27 6.63 -2.29 -13.07
N SER A 28 7.58 -3.22 -12.97
CA SER A 28 7.48 -4.56 -13.58
C SER A 28 7.51 -5.65 -12.51
N PRO A 29 6.93 -6.84 -12.78
CA PRO A 29 7.11 -8.00 -11.91
C PRO A 29 8.57 -8.27 -11.61
N GLY A 30 8.90 -8.45 -10.33
CA GLY A 30 10.26 -8.67 -9.85
C GLY A 30 11.01 -7.40 -9.44
N ASP A 31 10.46 -6.21 -9.71
CA ASP A 31 11.06 -4.97 -9.23
C ASP A 31 10.97 -4.81 -7.72
N SER A 32 12.01 -4.21 -7.14
CA SER A 32 11.96 -3.68 -5.78
C SER A 32 11.49 -2.24 -5.82
N VAL A 33 10.51 -1.90 -5.00
CA VAL A 33 9.95 -0.56 -4.92
C VAL A 33 10.06 0.02 -3.52
N PHE A 34 10.15 1.34 -3.44
CA PHE A 34 10.08 2.09 -2.19
C PHE A 34 8.93 3.07 -2.26
N VAL A 35 8.13 3.11 -1.20
CA VAL A 35 7.03 4.06 -1.05
C VAL A 35 7.14 4.75 0.31
N GLN A 36 6.83 6.04 0.33
CA GLN A 36 6.78 6.86 1.54
C GLN A 36 5.64 7.85 1.41
N VAL A 37 4.84 7.99 2.46
CA VAL A 37 3.93 9.12 2.63
C VAL A 37 4.43 10.00 3.77
N LYS A 38 4.29 11.32 3.62
CA LYS A 38 4.62 12.28 4.68
C LYS A 38 3.53 13.34 4.77
N ALA A 39 2.90 13.45 5.93
CA ALA A 39 2.05 14.57 6.26
C ALA A 39 2.92 15.76 6.73
N HIS A 40 2.74 16.94 6.14
CA HIS A 40 3.30 18.20 6.64
C HIS A 40 2.43 18.77 7.75
N ASN A 41 1.12 18.58 7.63
CA ASN A 41 0.09 18.89 8.62
C ASN A 41 -1.11 17.96 8.36
N THR A 42 -2.25 18.21 9.00
CA THR A 42 -3.44 17.35 8.86
C THR A 42 -4.10 17.44 7.49
N THR A 43 -3.78 18.43 6.66
CA THR A 43 -4.42 18.65 5.36
C THR A 43 -3.45 18.62 4.18
N SER A 44 -2.14 18.57 4.39
CA SER A 44 -1.17 18.53 3.29
C SER A 44 0.01 17.61 3.55
N GLY A 45 0.63 17.14 2.47
CA GLY A 45 1.72 16.18 2.51
C GLY A 45 2.23 15.82 1.12
N TYR A 46 2.98 14.72 1.03
CA TYR A 46 3.34 14.11 -0.24
C TYR A 46 3.30 12.58 -0.19
N ALA A 47 3.16 11.98 -1.36
CA ALA A 47 3.49 10.58 -1.63
C ALA A 47 4.74 10.53 -2.50
N TYR A 48 5.76 9.80 -2.04
CA TYR A 48 7.00 9.53 -2.75
C TYR A 48 7.05 8.06 -3.13
N MET A 49 7.31 7.80 -4.40
CA MET A 49 7.38 6.45 -4.95
C MET A 49 8.63 6.32 -5.80
N LYS A 50 9.36 5.22 -5.62
CA LYS A 50 10.59 4.93 -6.35
C LYS A 50 10.64 3.47 -6.76
N ASN A 51 10.89 3.22 -8.03
CA ASN A 51 11.34 1.92 -8.48
C ASN A 51 12.86 1.83 -8.22
N LEU A 52 13.25 1.02 -7.24
CA LEU A 52 14.65 0.86 -6.85
C LEU A 52 15.46 0.11 -7.92
N SER A 53 14.83 -0.80 -8.66
CA SER A 53 15.48 -1.55 -9.74
C SER A 53 15.90 -0.65 -10.90
N THR A 54 15.07 0.33 -11.26
CA THR A 54 15.33 1.25 -12.39
C THR A 54 15.95 2.57 -11.93
N GLY A 55 15.90 2.86 -10.63
CA GLY A 55 16.36 4.11 -10.04
C GLY A 55 15.44 5.30 -10.30
N LYS A 56 14.29 5.11 -10.96
CA LYS A 56 13.32 6.16 -11.28
C LYS A 56 12.37 6.42 -10.12
N ASP A 57 12.08 7.68 -9.85
CA ASP A 57 11.22 8.11 -8.75
C ASP A 57 10.30 9.26 -9.14
N ILE A 58 9.28 9.47 -8.31
CA ILE A 58 8.31 10.55 -8.42
C ILE A 58 7.86 10.99 -7.02
N THR A 59 7.61 12.29 -6.86
CA THR A 59 6.97 12.88 -5.69
C THR A 59 5.67 13.55 -6.11
N ILE A 60 4.57 13.20 -5.47
CA ILE A 60 3.25 13.81 -5.66
C ILE A 60 2.92 14.61 -4.41
N ASN A 61 2.81 15.93 -4.53
CA ASN A 61 2.28 16.76 -3.46
C ASN A 61 0.77 16.58 -3.37
N LEU A 62 0.27 16.41 -2.15
CA LEU A 62 -1.12 16.09 -1.88
C LEU A 62 -1.74 17.13 -0.94
N GLU A 63 -2.97 17.50 -1.26
CA GLU A 63 -3.83 18.36 -0.45
C GLU A 63 -5.15 17.64 -0.18
N ALA A 64 -5.60 17.70 1.06
CA ALA A 64 -6.89 17.18 1.47
C ALA A 64 -8.03 17.85 0.68
N PRO A 65 -9.11 17.12 0.34
CA PRO A 65 -10.32 17.77 -0.12
C PRO A 65 -10.92 18.66 0.98
N ALA A 66 -11.65 19.69 0.57
CA ALA A 66 -12.23 20.66 1.51
C ALA A 66 -13.12 19.96 2.55
N GLY A 67 -12.89 20.27 3.83
CA GLY A 67 -13.63 19.68 4.95
C GLY A 67 -13.07 18.34 5.46
N PHE A 68 -11.97 17.85 4.89
CA PHE A 68 -11.31 16.61 5.33
C PHE A 68 -9.92 16.88 5.88
N SER A 69 -9.49 16.05 6.84
CA SER A 69 -8.17 16.13 7.44
C SER A 69 -7.77 14.78 8.03
N LEU A 70 -6.48 14.46 7.99
CA LEU A 70 -5.90 13.30 8.66
C LEU A 70 -5.98 13.45 10.18
N CYS A 71 -6.27 12.33 10.86
CA CYS A 71 -6.16 12.25 12.32
C CYS A 71 -4.71 12.08 12.80
N GLY A 72 -3.82 11.56 11.93
CA GLY A 72 -2.42 11.29 12.28
C GLY A 72 -2.22 10.17 13.31
N SER A 73 -3.21 9.29 13.46
CA SER A 73 -3.25 8.26 14.50
C SER A 73 -2.86 6.86 14.02
N THR A 74 -2.69 6.65 12.71
CA THR A 74 -2.44 5.35 12.11
C THR A 74 -1.29 5.41 11.10
N ALA A 75 -0.55 4.31 11.01
CA ALA A 75 0.41 4.02 9.95
C ALA A 75 0.30 2.53 9.63
N GLU A 76 0.27 2.18 8.35
CA GLU A 76 -0.11 0.84 7.92
C GLU A 76 0.61 0.39 6.65
N TRP A 77 0.78 -0.94 6.54
CA TRP A 77 1.36 -1.62 5.38
C TRP A 77 0.37 -2.69 4.94
N ILE A 78 -0.34 -2.42 3.84
CA ILE A 78 -1.57 -3.13 3.49
C ILE A 78 -1.45 -3.76 2.10
N GLN A 79 -1.97 -4.98 1.99
CA GLN A 79 -2.45 -5.53 0.72
C GLN A 79 -3.97 -5.45 0.72
N GLU A 80 -4.50 -4.68 -0.22
CA GLU A 80 -5.92 -4.37 -0.29
C GLU A 80 -6.60 -5.09 -1.47
N ASN A 81 -7.88 -5.38 -1.34
CA ASN A 81 -8.78 -5.57 -2.47
C ASN A 81 -9.54 -4.26 -2.72
N ALA A 82 -8.93 -3.36 -3.48
CA ALA A 82 -9.39 -1.97 -3.66
C ALA A 82 -10.70 -1.84 -4.47
N THR A 83 -11.24 -2.92 -5.05
CA THR A 83 -12.55 -2.89 -5.71
C THR A 83 -13.66 -2.93 -4.66
N GLY A 84 -14.02 -1.77 -4.11
CA GLY A 84 -15.15 -1.64 -3.19
C GLY A 84 -16.46 -2.07 -3.86
N GLY A 85 -17.05 -3.19 -3.42
CA GLY A 85 -18.44 -3.53 -3.73
C GLY A 85 -18.72 -5.02 -3.95
N ASN A 86 -19.42 -5.64 -2.99
CA ASN A 86 -20.36 -6.77 -3.12
C ASN A 86 -19.94 -8.06 -3.88
N SER A 87 -18.69 -8.19 -4.29
CA SER A 87 -18.21 -9.38 -5.00
C SER A 87 -17.13 -10.03 -4.15
N GLY A 88 -17.57 -10.79 -3.15
CA GLY A 88 -16.69 -11.67 -2.37
C GLY A 88 -15.75 -12.43 -3.31
N ASP A 89 -14.47 -12.45 -2.97
CA ASP A 89 -13.36 -13.08 -3.72
C ASP A 89 -13.08 -12.59 -5.15
N ALA A 90 -14.07 -12.14 -5.92
CA ALA A 90 -13.96 -11.99 -7.38
C ALA A 90 -13.19 -10.73 -7.85
N GLY A 91 -12.76 -9.87 -6.93
CA GLY A 91 -12.09 -8.59 -7.25
C GLY A 91 -10.59 -8.55 -7.00
N LEU A 92 -10.05 -9.44 -6.16
CA LEU A 92 -8.62 -9.38 -5.84
C LEU A 92 -7.81 -9.97 -7.00
N ALA A 93 -6.99 -9.12 -7.62
CA ALA A 93 -6.10 -9.56 -8.69
C ALA A 93 -5.13 -10.65 -8.18
N PRO A 94 -4.80 -11.67 -9.00
CA PRO A 94 -3.75 -12.63 -8.69
C PRO A 94 -2.43 -11.91 -8.32
N PHE A 95 -1.75 -12.39 -7.28
CA PHE A 95 -0.42 -11.91 -6.92
C PHE A 95 0.41 -13.03 -6.28
N ASN A 96 1.73 -12.84 -6.22
CA ASN A 96 2.62 -13.72 -5.49
C ASN A 96 2.89 -13.17 -4.09
N THR A 97 3.23 -14.06 -3.16
CA THR A 97 3.67 -13.63 -1.82
C THR A 97 4.84 -12.66 -1.94
N PHE A 98 4.74 -11.54 -1.21
CA PHE A 98 5.77 -10.51 -1.16
C PHE A 98 6.00 -10.06 0.29
N SER A 99 6.99 -9.19 0.50
CA SER A 99 7.25 -8.61 1.82
C SER A 99 7.31 -7.09 1.71
N PHE A 100 6.85 -6.42 2.75
CA PHE A 100 7.30 -5.07 3.04
C PHE A 100 8.53 -5.18 3.92
N ASP A 101 9.60 -4.51 3.52
CA ASP A 101 10.85 -4.43 4.26
C ASP A 101 11.14 -2.97 4.65
N TYR A 102 11.96 -2.79 5.68
CA TYR A 102 12.28 -1.48 6.27
C TYR A 102 11.06 -0.67 6.71
N CYS A 103 9.99 -1.34 7.16
CA CYS A 103 8.78 -0.73 7.69
C CYS A 103 9.07 0.10 8.94
N HIS A 104 8.83 1.40 8.86
CA HIS A 104 8.84 2.30 10.01
C HIS A 104 7.95 3.52 9.78
N ALA A 105 7.48 4.11 10.87
CA ALA A 105 6.72 5.35 10.90
C ALA A 105 7.34 6.33 11.91
N LEU A 106 7.25 7.62 11.61
CA LEU A 106 7.71 8.69 12.50
C LEU A 106 6.51 9.54 12.92
N ASP A 107 6.39 9.85 14.21
CA ASP A 107 5.46 10.89 14.66
C ASP A 107 6.10 12.29 14.58
N VAL A 108 5.29 13.31 14.91
CA VAL A 108 5.70 14.72 14.91
C VAL A 108 6.82 15.04 15.92
N SER A 109 7.02 14.20 16.93
CA SER A 109 8.12 14.32 17.90
C SER A 109 9.38 13.57 17.45
N GLY A 110 9.33 12.88 16.31
CA GLY A 110 10.42 12.07 15.77
C GLY A 110 10.54 10.70 16.41
N ASN A 111 9.55 10.24 17.18
CA ASN A 111 9.57 8.87 17.70
C ASN A 111 9.41 7.89 16.53
N ASN A 112 10.23 6.84 16.55
CA ASN A 112 10.24 5.81 15.51
C ASN A 112 9.46 4.58 15.96
N TYR A 113 8.43 4.25 15.19
CA TYR A 113 7.60 3.08 15.36
C TYR A 113 7.89 2.09 14.26
N ASN A 114 7.95 0.83 14.63
CA ASN A 114 8.17 -0.29 13.74
C ASN A 114 6.95 -1.23 13.83
N LEU A 115 7.00 -2.42 13.25
CA LEU A 115 5.85 -3.35 13.22
C LEU A 115 5.60 -4.10 14.55
N GLN A 116 6.42 -3.91 15.59
CA GLN A 116 6.21 -4.56 16.87
C GLN A 116 4.93 -4.01 17.53
N GLY A 117 4.03 -4.91 17.89
CA GLY A 117 2.74 -4.56 18.50
C GLY A 117 1.67 -4.12 17.50
N SER A 118 1.95 -4.11 16.19
CA SER A 118 0.95 -3.79 15.18
C SER A 118 -0.19 -4.81 15.16
N GLU A 119 -1.40 -4.30 14.92
CA GLU A 119 -2.57 -5.13 14.63
C GLU A 119 -2.37 -5.87 13.30
N LYS A 120 -2.91 -7.09 13.21
CA LYS A 120 -2.82 -7.93 12.01
C LYS A 120 -4.20 -8.07 11.40
N TRP A 121 -4.33 -7.68 10.14
CA TRP A 121 -5.57 -7.78 9.37
C TRP A 121 -5.50 -8.94 8.37
N PHE A 122 -6.62 -9.64 8.22
CA PHE A 122 -6.76 -10.81 7.37
C PHE A 122 -7.86 -10.58 6.35
N MET A 123 -7.62 -10.94 5.10
CA MET A 123 -8.66 -10.97 4.08
C MET A 123 -9.35 -12.33 4.11
N GLN A 124 -10.61 -12.36 4.57
CA GLN A 124 -11.40 -13.57 4.84
C GLN A 124 -12.79 -13.57 4.18
N PRO A 125 -12.89 -13.47 2.86
CA PRO A 125 -14.15 -13.58 2.15
C PRO A 125 -14.81 -14.94 2.43
N ASN A 126 -16.10 -14.92 2.81
CA ASN A 126 -16.87 -16.10 3.17
C ASN A 126 -16.21 -16.99 4.26
N GLY A 127 -15.37 -16.42 5.12
CA GLY A 127 -14.64 -17.13 6.17
C GLY A 127 -13.35 -17.82 5.71
N ASN A 128 -13.00 -17.76 4.43
CA ASN A 128 -11.77 -18.36 3.90
C ASN A 128 -10.62 -17.35 3.90
N THR A 129 -9.53 -17.64 4.62
CA THR A 129 -8.35 -16.76 4.63
C THR A 129 -7.58 -16.86 3.31
N ILE A 130 -7.63 -15.79 2.53
CA ILE A 130 -6.93 -15.72 1.24
C ILE A 130 -5.66 -14.86 1.30
N CYS A 131 -5.63 -13.81 2.12
CA CYS A 131 -4.47 -12.92 2.28
C CYS A 131 -4.23 -12.63 3.76
N TYR A 132 -2.98 -12.79 4.23
CA TYR A 132 -2.65 -12.66 5.64
C TYR A 132 -1.17 -12.35 5.92
N PRO A 133 -0.86 -11.57 6.97
CA PRO A 133 0.51 -11.27 7.37
C PRO A 133 1.16 -12.45 8.12
N SER A 134 2.46 -12.62 7.92
CA SER A 134 3.32 -13.53 8.69
C SER A 134 4.71 -12.92 8.86
N ASN A 135 5.55 -13.52 9.72
CA ASN A 135 6.92 -13.06 9.97
C ASN A 135 6.98 -11.56 10.27
N VAL A 136 6.07 -11.07 11.10
CA VAL A 136 6.05 -9.68 11.56
C VAL A 136 7.24 -9.48 12.49
N LEU A 137 8.33 -9.01 11.92
CA LEU A 137 9.57 -8.64 12.61
C LEU A 137 9.67 -7.12 12.57
N GLY A 138 10.44 -6.52 13.49
CA GLY A 138 10.41 -5.07 13.73
C GLY A 138 10.35 -4.21 12.46
N GLY A 139 11.10 -4.52 11.40
CA GLY A 139 11.07 -3.78 10.14
C GLY A 139 10.52 -4.53 8.93
N SER A 140 9.93 -5.71 9.08
CA SER A 140 9.46 -6.49 7.91
C SER A 140 8.19 -7.28 8.19
N VAL A 141 7.32 -7.38 7.19
CA VAL A 141 6.15 -8.27 7.20
C VAL A 141 6.01 -8.95 5.86
N ARG A 142 5.78 -10.26 5.88
CA ARG A 142 5.46 -11.06 4.70
C ARG A 142 3.95 -11.14 4.51
N ILE A 143 3.47 -10.77 3.33
CA ILE A 143 2.07 -10.87 2.92
C ILE A 143 1.88 -12.16 2.13
N ASN A 144 1.20 -13.14 2.72
CA ASN A 144 0.93 -14.42 2.07
C ASN A 144 -0.37 -14.37 1.29
N TYR A 145 -0.43 -15.16 0.22
CA TYR A 145 -1.62 -15.32 -0.61
C TYR A 145 -1.87 -16.79 -0.93
N ASN A 146 -3.11 -17.23 -0.69
CA ASN A 146 -3.57 -18.61 -0.95
C ASN A 146 -4.40 -18.72 -2.26
N GLY A 147 -4.59 -17.63 -3.00
CA GLY A 147 -5.33 -17.63 -4.25
C GLY A 147 -4.47 -17.88 -5.50
N PRO A 148 -5.00 -17.61 -6.70
CA PRO A 148 -4.29 -17.78 -7.98
C PRO A 148 -3.03 -16.92 -8.06
N ARG A 149 -1.93 -17.46 -8.58
CA ARG A 149 -0.67 -16.71 -8.70
C ARG A 149 -0.61 -15.92 -10.00
N ALA A 150 0.07 -14.77 -9.94
CA ALA A 150 0.45 -13.96 -11.09
C ALA A 150 1.71 -14.51 -11.77
#